data_AF-A0A963A575-F1
#
_entry.id   AF-A0A963A575-F1
#
_cell.length_a   1.000
_cell.length_b   1.000
_cell.length_c   1.000
_cell.angle_alpha   90.00
_cell.angle_beta   90.00
_cell.angle_gamma   90.00
#
_symmetry.space_group_name_H-M   'P 1'
#
loop_
_entity.id
_entity.type
_entity.pdbx_description
1 polymer ?
#
loop_
_entity_poly.entity_id
_entity_poly.type
_entity_poly.pdbx_seq_one_letter_code
_entity_poly.pdbx_strand_id
1 'polypeptide(L)'
;MHNNNRSLIGSISNSLIVLLALASITACSDGNGGNNKQQDDDNAALGEFVLEVLSSQPGQVSGDSARIEVRLPEGLAAENVSISVDGADVTPRFSPSSDGSRLQGVVTGLAQGDNRLAVNSTGGEAPEAELVLTNYPVTGPMFSGPWQQPFL
;
A
#
# COMPACT_ATOMS: atom_id res chain seq x y z
N MET A 1 -37.77 -3.99 18.08
CA MET A 1 -37.79 -2.57 18.51
C MET A 1 -37.43 -2.53 19.99
N HIS A 2 -36.15 -2.43 20.31
CA HIS A 2 -35.69 -2.18 21.68
C HIS A 2 -34.61 -1.10 21.63
N ASN A 3 -34.85 -0.08 22.44
CA ASN A 3 -34.25 1.22 22.42
C ASN A 3 -33.04 1.30 23.37
N ASN A 4 -32.08 2.13 22.94
CA ASN A 4 -31.37 3.16 23.70
C ASN A 4 -30.42 2.80 24.84
N ASN A 5 -29.38 3.66 24.89
CA ASN A 5 -28.57 4.12 26.02
C ASN A 5 -27.14 3.56 26.04
N ARG A 6 -26.08 4.36 26.19
CA ARG A 6 -25.93 5.77 26.54
C ARG A 6 -24.48 6.16 26.26
N SER A 7 -24.29 7.42 25.92
CA SER A 7 -23.02 8.08 25.65
C SER A 7 -22.15 8.26 26.91
N LEU A 8 -20.86 8.54 26.66
CA LEU A 8 -19.88 9.25 27.50
C LEU A 8 -19.14 8.45 28.58
N ILE A 9 -17.81 8.66 28.62
CA ILE A 9 -16.79 8.59 29.69
C ILE A 9 -15.51 8.08 29.00
N GLY A 10 -14.36 8.72 29.00
CA GLY A 10 -13.85 9.91 29.67
C GLY A 10 -12.34 9.92 29.37
N SER A 11 -11.83 11.07 28.93
CA SER A 11 -10.39 11.29 28.74
C SER A 11 -9.71 11.25 30.10
N ILE A 12 -8.71 10.37 30.28
CA ILE A 12 -7.85 10.38 31.46
C ILE A 12 -6.40 10.39 30.99
N SER A 13 -5.89 11.61 30.82
CA SER A 13 -4.47 11.90 30.88
C SER A 13 -3.97 11.50 32.27
N ASN A 14 -3.01 10.57 32.35
CA ASN A 14 -2.29 10.33 33.60
C ASN A 14 -0.80 10.22 33.32
N SER A 15 -0.17 11.38 33.35
CA SER A 15 1.27 11.54 33.46
C SER A 15 1.64 11.19 34.91
N LEU A 16 2.31 10.05 35.12
CA LEU A 16 2.96 9.75 36.39
C LEU A 16 4.37 9.22 36.13
N ILE A 17 5.30 10.13 36.37
CA ILE A 17 6.73 9.92 36.53
C ILE A 17 6.97 8.85 37.60
N VAL A 18 7.65 7.76 37.24
CA VAL A 18 8.34 6.90 38.21
C VAL A 18 9.79 6.75 37.75
N LEU A 19 10.64 7.57 38.37
CA LEU A 19 12.09 7.39 38.42
C LEU A 19 12.40 6.23 39.37
N LEU A 20 12.95 5.13 38.87
CA LEU A 20 13.70 4.19 39.69
C LEU A 20 15.04 3.90 39.03
N ALA A 21 16.09 4.46 39.63
CA ALA A 21 17.48 4.16 39.32
C ALA A 21 17.95 2.91 40.09
N LEU A 22 19.04 2.33 39.60
CA LEU A 22 19.99 1.36 40.21
C LEU A 22 19.88 -0.10 39.75
N ALA A 23 20.80 -0.53 38.87
CA ALA A 23 21.96 -1.35 39.25
C ALA A 23 22.66 -1.91 37.99
N SER A 24 23.96 -1.66 37.88
CA SER A 24 24.84 -2.17 36.83
C SER A 24 25.06 -3.68 37.00
N ILE A 25 24.76 -4.47 35.96
CA ILE A 25 25.25 -5.84 35.84
C ILE A 25 26.06 -5.91 34.55
N THR A 26 27.36 -5.66 34.66
CA THR A 26 28.32 -6.13 33.67
C THR A 26 28.55 -7.61 33.96
N ALA A 27 27.79 -8.46 33.26
CA ALA A 27 28.06 -9.89 33.20
C ALA A 27 28.91 -10.17 31.95
N CYS A 28 30.23 -10.29 32.13
CA CYS A 28 31.06 -10.97 31.14
C CYS A 28 30.92 -12.48 31.40
N SER A 29 30.11 -13.17 30.59
CA SER A 29 30.05 -14.64 30.59
C SER A 29 30.68 -15.13 29.30
N ASP A 30 31.95 -15.55 29.40
CA ASP A 30 32.59 -16.43 28.43
C ASP A 30 32.06 -17.86 28.63
N GLY A 31 31.56 -18.48 27.55
CA GLY A 31 30.90 -19.79 27.62
C GLY A 31 30.58 -20.40 26.27
N ASN A 32 31.61 -20.93 25.60
CA ASN A 32 31.65 -22.16 24.81
C ASN A 32 30.34 -22.81 24.34
N GLY A 33 30.17 -22.86 23.00
CA GLY A 33 29.75 -24.07 22.29
C GLY A 33 28.32 -24.56 22.55
N GLY A 34 27.36 -23.91 21.92
CA GLY A 34 26.02 -24.45 21.69
C GLY A 34 25.56 -23.97 20.33
N ASN A 35 25.24 -24.91 19.45
CA ASN A 35 24.75 -24.66 18.10
C ASN A 35 23.42 -23.90 18.17
N ASN A 36 23.50 -22.58 18.27
CA ASN A 36 22.40 -21.73 17.87
C ASN A 36 22.30 -21.89 16.36
N LYS A 37 21.45 -22.83 15.93
CA LYS A 37 20.62 -22.52 14.77
C LYS A 37 19.82 -21.29 15.19
N GLN A 38 20.43 -20.13 15.02
CA GLN A 38 19.71 -18.94 14.62
C GLN A 38 18.91 -19.45 13.43
N GLN A 39 17.64 -19.72 13.70
CA GLN A 39 16.67 -19.94 12.65
C GLN A 39 16.53 -18.55 12.06
N ASP A 40 17.50 -18.22 11.20
CA ASP A 40 17.34 -17.17 10.23
C ASP A 40 16.06 -17.59 9.53
N ASP A 41 14.99 -16.86 9.82
CA ASP A 41 13.72 -16.97 9.16
C ASP A 41 13.99 -16.56 7.70
N ASP A 42 14.53 -17.50 6.94
CA ASP A 42 14.70 -17.47 5.49
C ASP A 42 13.30 -17.56 4.85
N ASN A 43 12.35 -16.73 5.31
CA ASN A 43 11.28 -16.27 4.46
C ASN A 43 11.94 -15.28 3.50
N ALA A 44 12.75 -15.83 2.59
CA ALA A 44 13.40 -15.07 1.54
C ALA A 44 12.28 -14.36 0.80
N ALA A 45 12.20 -13.04 0.97
CA ALA A 45 11.23 -12.24 0.29
C ALA A 45 11.29 -12.63 -1.20
N LEU A 46 10.13 -12.99 -1.74
CA LEU A 46 9.92 -13.15 -3.16
C LEU A 46 10.31 -11.83 -3.86
N GLY A 47 10.35 -11.87 -5.19
CA GLY A 47 10.63 -10.67 -5.99
C GLY A 47 9.68 -9.50 -5.72
N GLU A 48 9.86 -8.43 -6.47
CA GLU A 48 9.06 -7.21 -6.31
C GLU A 48 7.81 -7.25 -7.20
N PHE A 49 6.74 -6.56 -6.76
CA PHE A 49 5.61 -6.27 -7.63
C PHE A 49 6.01 -5.29 -8.73
N VAL A 50 5.42 -5.42 -9.92
CA VAL A 50 5.56 -4.40 -10.97
C VAL A 50 4.19 -3.82 -11.29
N LEU A 51 4.03 -2.52 -11.09
CA LEU A 51 2.77 -1.80 -11.27
C LEU A 51 2.78 -1.04 -12.60
N GLU A 52 1.71 -1.15 -13.38
CA GLU A 52 1.57 -0.48 -14.67
C GLU A 52 0.17 0.07 -14.88
N VAL A 53 0.06 1.30 -15.37
CA VAL A 53 -1.22 1.87 -15.81
C VAL A 53 -1.39 1.58 -17.30
N LEU A 54 -2.44 0.84 -17.63
CA LEU A 54 -2.71 0.38 -19.01
C LEU A 54 -3.53 1.39 -19.81
N SER A 55 -4.28 2.28 -19.16
CA SER A 55 -5.20 3.23 -19.81
C SER A 55 -4.55 4.58 -20.13
N SER A 56 -3.45 4.92 -19.48
CA SER A 56 -2.81 6.24 -19.55
C SER A 56 -1.39 6.21 -18.98
N GLN A 57 -0.69 7.33 -19.03
CA GLN A 57 0.46 7.54 -18.15
C GLN A 57 -0.02 7.66 -16.69
N PRO A 58 0.76 7.19 -15.69
CA PRO A 58 0.36 7.25 -14.28
C PRO A 58 0.05 8.67 -13.78
N GLY A 59 0.79 9.66 -14.27
CA GLY A 59 0.57 11.08 -13.98
C GLY A 59 -0.45 11.77 -14.89
N GLN A 60 -1.25 11.03 -15.67
CA GLN A 60 -2.24 11.59 -16.60
C GLN A 60 -3.53 10.78 -16.59
N VAL A 61 -4.07 10.55 -15.40
CA VAL A 61 -5.37 9.89 -15.23
C VAL A 61 -6.49 10.92 -15.42
N SER A 62 -7.57 10.53 -16.10
CA SER A 62 -8.74 11.38 -16.30
C SER A 62 -10.02 10.55 -16.22
N GLY A 63 -11.15 11.21 -15.97
CA GLY A 63 -12.45 10.52 -15.84
C GLY A 63 -12.55 9.65 -14.59
N ASP A 64 -11.82 10.03 -13.53
CA ASP A 64 -11.89 9.45 -12.18
C ASP A 64 -11.64 7.94 -12.12
N SER A 65 -10.97 7.38 -13.13
CA SER A 65 -10.68 5.95 -13.21
C SER A 65 -9.41 5.64 -13.98
N ALA A 66 -8.76 4.53 -13.62
CA ALA A 66 -7.56 4.02 -14.29
C ALA A 66 -7.61 2.49 -14.37
N ARG A 67 -7.18 1.94 -15.50
CA ARG A 67 -6.96 0.49 -15.65
C ARG A 67 -5.52 0.17 -15.28
N ILE A 68 -5.34 -0.78 -14.37
CA ILE A 68 -4.05 -1.06 -13.75
C ILE A 68 -3.75 -2.56 -13.87
N GLU A 69 -2.51 -2.88 -14.18
CA GLU A 69 -1.92 -4.20 -14.07
C GLU A 69 -0.92 -4.23 -12.92
N VAL A 70 -0.97 -5.30 -12.13
CA VAL A 70 0.01 -5.63 -11.10
C VAL A 70 0.61 -6.97 -11.49
N ARG A 71 1.88 -7.01 -11.85
CA ARG A 71 2.62 -8.27 -12.03
C ARG A 71 3.07 -8.76 -10.66
N LEU A 72 2.79 -10.03 -10.39
CA LEU A 72 3.12 -10.67 -9.12
C LEU A 72 4.54 -11.24 -9.18
N PRO A 73 5.27 -11.21 -8.06
CA PRO A 73 6.50 -11.99 -7.90
C PRO A 73 6.27 -13.47 -8.18
N GLU A 74 7.28 -14.15 -8.73
CA GLU A 74 7.21 -15.59 -8.92
C GLU A 74 6.97 -16.30 -7.58
N GLY A 75 6.00 -17.21 -7.56
CA GLY A 75 5.61 -17.96 -6.35
C GLY A 75 4.59 -17.26 -5.44
N LEU A 76 4.24 -15.99 -5.70
CA LEU A 76 3.19 -15.31 -4.94
C LEU A 76 1.81 -15.64 -5.52
N ALA A 77 0.92 -16.15 -4.67
CA ALA A 77 -0.45 -16.45 -5.05
C ALA A 77 -1.31 -15.16 -5.04
N ALA A 78 -2.20 -15.02 -6.03
CA ALA A 78 -3.04 -13.84 -6.19
C ALA A 78 -3.95 -13.57 -4.98
N GLU A 79 -4.38 -14.62 -4.28
CA GLU A 79 -5.18 -14.53 -3.05
C GLU A 79 -4.43 -13.93 -1.86
N ASN A 80 -3.10 -13.92 -1.89
CA ASN A 80 -2.28 -13.33 -0.84
C ASN A 80 -2.00 -11.84 -1.10
N VAL A 81 -2.57 -11.24 -2.15
CA VAL A 81 -2.33 -9.85 -2.52
C VAL A 81 -3.47 -8.96 -2.03
N SER A 82 -3.12 -7.85 -1.41
CA SER A 82 -4.05 -6.77 -1.07
C SER A 82 -3.67 -5.49 -1.83
N ILE A 83 -4.68 -4.78 -2.31
CA ILE A 83 -4.50 -3.55 -3.10
C ILE A 83 -5.39 -2.47 -2.48
N SER A 84 -4.81 -1.30 -2.20
CA SER A 84 -5.54 -0.16 -1.65
C SER A 84 -5.25 1.13 -2.39
N VAL A 85 -6.17 2.09 -2.31
CA VAL A 85 -5.99 3.46 -2.77
C VAL A 85 -6.23 4.39 -1.59
N ASP A 86 -5.20 5.14 -1.20
CA ASP A 86 -5.23 6.02 -0.03
C ASP A 86 -5.75 5.32 1.25
N GLY A 87 -5.45 4.03 1.38
CA GLY A 87 -5.87 3.18 2.48
C GLY A 87 -7.25 2.54 2.34
N ALA A 88 -8.03 2.86 1.30
CA ALA A 88 -9.28 2.17 0.99
C ALA A 88 -9.02 0.89 0.18
N ASP A 89 -9.56 -0.24 0.63
CA ASP A 89 -9.41 -1.52 -0.07
C ASP A 89 -10.11 -1.50 -1.43
N VAL A 90 -9.34 -1.81 -2.48
CA VAL A 90 -9.80 -1.95 -3.86
C VAL A 90 -9.48 -3.33 -4.44
N THR A 91 -8.95 -4.26 -3.64
CA THR A 91 -8.63 -5.64 -4.04
C THR A 91 -9.76 -6.31 -4.83
N PRO A 92 -11.05 -6.19 -4.45
CA PRO A 92 -12.15 -6.82 -5.18
C PRO A 92 -12.34 -6.32 -6.62
N ARG A 93 -11.65 -5.26 -7.05
CA ARG A 93 -11.69 -4.72 -8.43
C ARG A 93 -10.67 -5.38 -9.35
N PHE A 94 -9.79 -6.21 -8.81
CA PHE A 94 -8.76 -6.89 -9.55
C PHE A 94 -9.13 -8.36 -9.79
N SER A 95 -8.75 -8.86 -10.95
CA SER A 95 -8.94 -10.26 -11.32
C SER A 95 -7.61 -10.83 -11.83
N PRO A 96 -7.30 -12.10 -11.49
CA PRO A 96 -6.09 -12.74 -11.97
C PRO A 96 -6.13 -13.01 -13.47
N SER A 97 -4.97 -12.93 -14.11
CA SER A 97 -4.78 -13.45 -15.47
C SER A 97 -4.90 -14.98 -15.49
N SER A 98 -5.07 -15.56 -16.68
CA SER A 98 -5.23 -17.02 -16.84
C SER A 98 -4.05 -17.84 -16.30
N ASP A 99 -2.85 -17.26 -16.29
CA ASP A 99 -1.62 -17.84 -15.78
C ASP A 99 -1.34 -17.47 -14.31
N GLY A 100 -2.18 -16.66 -13.67
CA GLY A 100 -2.05 -16.24 -12.27
C GLY A 100 -0.89 -15.29 -11.99
N SER A 101 -0.10 -14.91 -12.99
CA SER A 101 1.09 -14.06 -12.85
C SER A 101 0.78 -12.57 -12.69
N ARG A 102 -0.46 -12.17 -12.98
CA ARG A 102 -0.91 -10.77 -12.97
C ARG A 102 -2.28 -10.62 -12.35
N LEU A 103 -2.50 -9.47 -11.77
CA LEU A 103 -3.81 -8.95 -11.41
C LEU A 103 -4.12 -7.75 -12.32
N GLN A 104 -5.32 -7.73 -12.92
CA GLN A 104 -5.79 -6.56 -13.67
C GLN A 104 -7.12 -6.07 -13.13
N GLY A 105 -7.28 -4.76 -13.03
CA GLY A 105 -8.48 -4.14 -12.49
C GLY A 105 -8.71 -2.73 -13.00
N VAL A 106 -9.93 -2.23 -12.79
CA VAL A 106 -10.27 -0.82 -13.00
C VAL A 106 -10.54 -0.18 -11.65
N VAL A 107 -9.68 0.76 -11.29
CA VAL A 107 -9.85 1.61 -10.11
C VAL A 107 -10.73 2.78 -10.50
N THR A 108 -11.76 3.08 -9.71
CA THR A 108 -12.76 4.12 -9.97
C THR A 108 -12.94 5.00 -8.75
N GLY A 109 -13.39 6.24 -8.94
CA GLY A 109 -13.62 7.17 -7.84
C GLY A 109 -12.34 7.81 -7.31
N LEU A 110 -11.33 7.95 -8.18
CA LEU A 110 -10.09 8.64 -7.85
C LEU A 110 -10.38 10.11 -7.54
N ALA A 111 -9.85 10.61 -6.42
CA ALA A 111 -9.93 12.02 -6.06
C ALA A 111 -9.14 12.86 -7.08
N GLN A 112 -9.49 14.13 -7.23
CA GLN A 112 -8.68 15.05 -8.05
C GLN A 112 -7.30 15.26 -7.42
N GLY A 113 -6.25 15.26 -8.25
CA GLY A 113 -4.86 15.29 -7.80
C GLY A 113 -4.30 13.88 -7.55
N ASP A 114 -3.40 13.77 -6.60
CA ASP A 114 -2.66 12.54 -6.33
C ASP A 114 -3.49 11.53 -5.54
N ASN A 115 -3.44 10.28 -5.96
CA ASN A 115 -4.04 9.12 -5.29
C ASN A 115 -2.94 8.05 -5.17
N ARG A 116 -2.67 7.54 -3.97
CA ARG A 116 -1.62 6.54 -3.75
C ARG A 116 -2.19 5.14 -3.82
N LEU A 117 -1.83 4.40 -4.86
CA LEU A 117 -2.13 2.98 -4.94
C LEU A 117 -0.99 2.19 -4.29
N ALA A 118 -1.33 1.32 -3.33
CA ALA A 118 -0.39 0.46 -2.63
C ALA A 118 -0.76 -1.01 -2.82
N VAL A 119 0.24 -1.85 -3.07
CA VAL A 119 0.12 -3.30 -3.25
C VAL A 119 0.98 -3.99 -2.21
N ASN A 120 0.35 -4.90 -1.45
CA ASN A 120 0.99 -5.61 -0.35
C ASN A 120 0.75 -7.13 -0.45
N SER A 121 1.73 -7.90 0.01
CA SER A 121 1.57 -9.33 0.29
C SER A 121 1.09 -9.52 1.73
N THR A 122 0.06 -10.33 1.93
CA THR A 122 -0.63 -10.48 3.22
C THR A 122 0.24 -11.19 4.27
N GLY A 123 1.11 -12.10 3.82
CA GLY A 123 2.07 -12.81 4.68
C GLY A 123 3.46 -12.17 4.73
N GLY A 124 3.64 -11.00 4.09
CA GLY A 124 4.95 -10.35 3.98
C GLY A 124 5.94 -11.11 3.09
N GLU A 125 5.44 -11.98 2.20
CA GLU A 125 6.27 -12.76 1.28
C GLU A 125 6.95 -11.90 0.23
N ALA A 126 6.44 -10.71 -0.08
CA ALA A 126 7.01 -9.77 -1.04
C ALA A 126 6.99 -8.34 -0.49
N PRO A 127 7.99 -7.51 -0.81
CA PRO A 127 8.03 -6.11 -0.38
C PRO A 127 6.84 -5.32 -0.96
N GLU A 128 6.36 -4.34 -0.20
CA GLU A 128 5.32 -3.41 -0.65
C GLU A 128 5.76 -2.64 -1.91
N ALA A 129 4.80 -2.38 -2.80
CA ALA A 129 5.00 -1.51 -3.95
C ALA A 129 3.91 -0.44 -4.02
N GLU A 130 4.31 0.78 -4.39
CA GLU A 130 3.41 1.92 -4.51
C GLU A 130 3.47 2.57 -5.89
N LEU A 131 2.35 3.14 -6.31
CA LEU A 131 2.21 3.94 -7.52
C LEU A 131 1.33 5.15 -7.25
N VAL A 132 1.82 6.35 -7.56
CA VAL A 132 1.04 7.58 -7.49
C VAL A 132 0.29 7.78 -8.80
N LEU A 133 -1.03 7.93 -8.70
CA LEU A 133 -1.95 8.22 -9.79
C LEU A 133 -2.40 9.67 -9.69
N THR A 134 -2.07 10.51 -10.66
CA THR A 134 -2.54 11.91 -10.67
C THR A 134 -3.76 12.04 -11.58
N ASN A 135 -4.93 12.26 -10.99
CA ASN A 135 -6.21 12.42 -11.68
C ASN A 135 -6.53 13.90 -11.93
N TYR A 136 -6.90 14.23 -13.17
CA TYR A 136 -7.22 15.59 -13.59
C TYR A 136 -8.71 15.75 -13.92
N PRO A 137 -9.27 16.97 -13.75
CA PRO A 137 -10.65 17.26 -14.14
C PRO A 137 -10.84 17.05 -15.65
N VAL A 138 -11.95 16.41 -16.03
CA VAL A 138 -12.31 16.23 -17.45
C VAL A 138 -12.49 17.57 -18.20
N THR A 139 -12.77 18.66 -17.47
CA THR A 139 -12.97 20.01 -17.99
C THR A 139 -11.70 20.86 -18.05
N GLY A 140 -10.57 20.38 -17.52
CA GLY A 140 -9.31 21.13 -17.43
C GLY A 140 -8.21 20.54 -18.30
N PRO A 141 -7.27 21.37 -18.82
CA PRO A 141 -6.37 20.92 -19.87
C PRO A 141 -5.30 19.95 -19.34
N MET A 142 -5.34 18.69 -19.79
CA MET A 142 -4.24 17.72 -19.64
C MET A 142 -3.00 18.13 -20.47
N PHE A 143 -3.24 18.86 -21.56
CA PHE A 143 -2.23 19.51 -22.39
C PHE A 143 -2.65 20.96 -22.64
N SER A 144 -2.06 21.92 -21.93
CA SER A 144 -2.16 23.34 -22.31
C SER A 144 -0.98 23.69 -23.22
N GLY A 145 -1.12 23.49 -24.52
CA GLY A 145 -0.27 24.22 -25.46
C GLY A 145 -0.61 25.71 -25.40
N PRO A 146 0.33 26.64 -25.67
CA PRO A 146 -0.01 28.06 -25.81
C PRO A 146 -1.12 28.23 -26.87
N TRP A 147 -2.07 29.12 -26.60
CA TRP A 147 -3.18 29.41 -27.50
C TRP A 147 -2.66 29.78 -28.90
N GLN A 148 -3.01 29.00 -29.92
CA GLN A 148 -2.76 29.39 -31.31
C GLN A 148 -3.60 30.63 -31.60
N GLN A 149 -2.92 31.74 -31.87
CA GLN A 149 -3.59 32.96 -32.34
C GLN A 149 -4.18 32.72 -33.74
N PRO A 150 -5.31 33.36 -34.08
CA PRO A 150 -5.97 33.17 -35.37
C PRO A 150 -5.02 33.54 -36.51
N PHE A 151 -5.00 32.71 -37.56
CA PHE A 151 -4.35 33.04 -38.81
C PHE A 151 -5.18 34.10 -39.55
N LEU A 152 -4.52 35.18 -39.98
CA LEU A 152 -5.09 36.20 -40.87
C LEU A 152 -4.91 35.80 -42.33
#